data_AF-G2GLI6-F1
#
_entry.id   AF-G2GLI6-F1
#
_cell.length_a   1.000
_cell.length_b   1.000
_cell.length_c   1.000
_cell.angle_alpha   90.00
_cell.angle_beta   90.00
_cell.angle_gamma   90.00
#
_symmetry.space_group_name_H-M   'P 1'
#
loop_
_entity.id
_entity.type
_entity.pdbx_description
1 polymer ?
#
loop_
_entity_poly.entity_id
_entity_poly.type
_entity_poly.pdbx_seq_one_letter_code
_entity_poly.pdbx_strand_id
1 'polypeptide(L)' 'ARPGALRAGQRLASRTRRLHPRSLPGPGRAWTAARELPAVPAEPFRDWWQRTNGGKGGAG' A
#
# COMPACT_ATOMS: atom_id res chain seq x y z
N ALA A 1 4.56 37.14 15.40
CA ALA A 1 4.25 36.12 14.37
C ALA A 1 3.09 36.61 13.49
N ARG A 2 3.04 36.27 12.19
CA ARG A 2 1.98 36.72 11.24
C ARG A 2 1.00 35.58 10.92
N PRO A 3 -0.01 35.30 11.76
CA PRO A 3 -0.86 34.13 11.62
C PRO A 3 -1.71 34.13 10.33
N GLY A 4 -2.10 35.29 9.81
CA GLY A 4 -2.85 35.40 8.55
C GLY A 4 -2.05 34.96 7.32
N ALA A 5 -0.79 35.40 7.22
CA ALA A 5 0.10 35.00 6.12
C ALA A 5 0.43 33.50 6.15
N LEU A 6 0.62 32.93 7.35
CA LEU A 6 0.81 31.50 7.52
C LEU A 6 -0.42 30.71 7.05
N ARG A 7 -1.63 31.12 7.46
CA ARG A 7 -2.86 30.46 7.02
C ARG A 7 -3.07 30.57 5.51
N ALA A 8 -2.74 31.71 4.89
CA ALA A 8 -2.79 31.87 3.44
C ALA A 8 -1.80 30.93 2.74
N GLY A 9 -0.56 30.84 3.23
CA GLY A 9 0.45 29.90 2.74
C GLY A 9 0.01 28.44 2.88
N GLN A 10 -0.57 28.06 4.03
CA GLN A 10 -1.10 26.71 4.27
C GLN A 10 -2.25 26.36 3.32
N ARG A 11 -3.15 27.30 3.01
CA ARG A 11 -4.24 27.10 2.05
C ARG A 11 -3.72 26.91 0.62
N LEU A 12 -2.72 27.69 0.22
CA LEU A 12 -2.03 27.54 -1.07
C LEU A 12 -1.33 26.17 -1.16
N ALA A 13 -0.56 25.78 -0.14
CA ALA A 13 0.11 24.48 -0.08
C ALA A 13 -0.88 23.30 -0.08
N SER A 14 -2.04 23.44 0.56
CA SER A 14 -3.06 22.37 0.56
C SER A 14 -3.66 22.13 -0.83
N ARG A 15 -3.73 23.15 -1.69
CA ARG A 15 -4.25 23.02 -3.06
C ARG A 15 -3.30 22.24 -3.98
N THR A 16 -1.99 22.26 -3.72
CA THR A 16 -1.01 21.49 -4.51
C THR A 16 -1.06 19.99 -4.23
N ARG A 17 -1.70 19.56 -3.14
CA ARG A 17 -1.87 18.14 -2.77
C ARG A 17 -2.60 17.31 -3.84
N ARG A 18 -3.41 17.94 -4.69
CA ARG A 18 -4.07 17.29 -5.84
C ARG A 18 -3.12 17.00 -7.01
N LEU A 19 -2.03 17.74 -7.09
CA LEU A 19 -1.01 17.61 -8.13
C LEU A 19 0.12 16.67 -7.71
N HIS A 20 0.18 16.28 -6.43
CA HIS A 20 1.17 15.32 -5.96
C HIS A 20 0.84 13.91 -6.50
N PRO A 21 1.81 13.24 -7.14
CA PRO A 21 1.61 11.89 -7.64
C PRO A 21 1.33 10.92 -6.50
N ARG A 22 0.26 10.11 -6.65
CA ARG A 22 -0.15 9.10 -5.66
C ARG A 22 0.82 7.93 -5.54
N SER A 23 1.61 7.68 -6.58
CA SER A 23 2.65 6.67 -6.61
C SER A 23 3.93 7.33 -7.08
N LEU A 24 5.01 7.14 -6.33
CA LEU A 24 6.30 7.74 -6.65
C LEU A 24 6.86 7.08 -7.92
N PRO A 25 7.32 7.84 -8.92
CA PRO A 25 8.00 7.27 -10.07
C PRO A 25 9.37 6.69 -9.67
N GLY A 26 9.84 5.70 -10.42
CA GLY A 26 11.16 5.08 -10.20
C GLY A 26 11.21 4.17 -8.96
N PRO A 27 12.37 4.03 -8.29
CA PRO A 27 12.56 3.10 -7.18
C PRO A 27 11.63 3.37 -5.99
N GLY A 28 11.13 4.60 -5.83
CA GLY A 28 10.11 4.95 -4.84
C GLY A 28 8.76 4.25 -5.05
N ARG A 29 8.49 3.74 -6.27
CA ARG A 29 7.26 3.00 -6.59
C ARG A 29 7.16 1.71 -5.80
N ALA A 30 8.28 1.00 -5.64
CA ALA A 30 8.37 -0.21 -4.81
C ALA A 30 8.01 0.08 -3.35
N TRP A 31 8.35 1.26 -2.86
CA TRP A 31 8.04 1.70 -1.51
C TRP A 31 6.55 2.00 -1.30
N THR A 32 5.85 2.48 -2.35
CA THR A 32 4.38 2.59 -2.33
C THR A 32 3.66 1.27 -2.62
N ALA A 33 4.24 0.40 -3.45
CA ALA A 33 3.67 -0.91 -3.79
C ALA A 33 3.62 -1.87 -2.59
N ALA A 34 4.51 -1.70 -1.61
CA ALA A 34 4.47 -2.44 -0.35
C ALA A 34 3.17 -2.24 0.47
N ARG A 35 2.31 -1.28 0.09
CA ARG A 35 0.99 -1.04 0.71
C ARG A 35 -0.17 -1.69 -0.03
N GLU A 36 0.05 -2.26 -1.20
CA GLU A 36 -0.98 -3.04 -1.89
C GLU A 36 -1.12 -4.40 -1.20
N LEU A 37 -2.36 -4.79 -0.90
CA LEU A 37 -2.61 -6.13 -0.39
C LEU A 37 -2.41 -7.14 -1.53
N PRO A 38 -1.83 -8.32 -1.25
CA PRO A 38 -1.80 -9.39 -2.22
C PRO A 38 -3.22 -9.81 -2.58
N ALA A 39 -3.39 -10.37 -3.78
CA ALA A 39 -4.64 -10.97 -4.18
C ALA A 39 -5.07 -12.04 -3.16
N VAL A 40 -6.37 -12.07 -2.85
CA VAL A 40 -6.92 -13.10 -1.97
C VAL A 40 -6.72 -14.46 -2.66
N PRO A 41 -6.16 -15.45 -1.96
CA PRO A 41 -5.97 -16.78 -2.53
C PRO A 41 -7.30 -17.41 -2.91
N ALA A 42 -7.29 -18.21 -3.98
CA ALA A 42 -8.49 -18.88 -4.49
C ALA A 42 -9.00 -19.98 -3.53
N GLU A 43 -8.13 -20.51 -2.68
CA GLU A 43 -8.43 -21.57 -1.72
C GLU A 43 -8.37 -21.02 -0.28
N PRO A 44 -9.37 -21.31 0.58
CA PRO A 44 -9.28 -21.04 2.00
C PRO A 44 -8.08 -21.75 2.63
N PHE A 45 -7.39 -21.08 3.55
CA PHE A 45 -6.22 -21.65 4.25
C PHE A 45 -6.48 -23.04 4.86
N ARG A 46 -7.70 -23.24 5.39
CA ARG A 46 -8.12 -24.50 5.99
C ARG A 46 -8.10 -25.66 5.00
N ASP A 47 -8.65 -25.44 3.81
CA ASP A 47 -8.79 -26.49 2.79
C ASP A 47 -7.42 -26.89 2.27
N TRP A 48 -6.57 -25.88 2.01
CA TRP A 48 -5.18 -26.09 1.69
C TRP A 48 -4.43 -26.90 2.76
N TRP A 49 -4.65 -26.60 4.05
CA TRP A 49 -3.98 -27.29 5.15
C TRP A 49 -4.40 -28.76 5.25
N GLN A 50 -5.70 -29.05 5.13
CA GLN A 50 -6.21 -30.43 5.12
C GLN A 50 -5.63 -31.23 3.95
N ARG A 51 -5.51 -30.61 2.78
CA ARG A 51 -4.97 -31.24 1.57
C ARG A 51 -3.47 -31.50 1.64
N THR A 52 -2.69 -30.56 2.20
CA THR A 52 -1.22 -30.59 2.12
C THR A 52 -0.52 -30.94 3.43
N ASN A 53 -1.23 -30.97 4.55
CA ASN A 53 -0.66 -31.09 5.90
C ASN A 53 0.49 -30.10 6.15
N GLY A 54 0.30 -28.83 5.73
CA GLY A 54 1.32 -27.80 5.84
C GLY A 54 2.53 -28.03 4.92
N GLY A 55 2.30 -28.59 3.73
CA GLY A 55 3.35 -28.92 2.76
C GLY A 55 4.02 -30.29 2.95
N LYS A 56 3.60 -31.07 3.94
CA LYS A 56 4.14 -32.42 4.18
C LYS A 56 3.62 -33.49 3.21
N GLY A 57 2.43 -33.30 2.62
CA GLY A 57 1.80 -34.29 1.74
C GLY A 57 2.32 -34.35 0.30
N GLY A 58 3.24 -33.45 -0.10
CA GLY A 58 3.87 -33.44 -1.43
C GLY A 58 5.32 -33.92 -1.42
N ALA A 59 5.85 -34.31 -0.26
CA ALA A 59 7.18 -34.90 -0.10
C ALA A 59 6.99 -36.40 0.23
N GLY A 60 6.62 -37.18 -0.78
CA GLY A 60 6.53 -38.63 -0.75
C GLY A 60 7.06 -39.21 -2.04
#